data_AF-A0A845ZSF6-F1
#
_entry.id   AF-A0A845ZSF6-F1
#
_cell.length_a   1.000
_cell.length_b   1.000
_cell.length_c   1.000
_cell.angle_alpha   90.00
_cell.angle_beta   90.00
_cell.angle_gamma   90.00
#
_symmetry.space_group_name_H-M   'P 1'
#
loop_
_entity.id
_entity.type
_entity.pdbx_description
1 polymer ?
#
loop_
_entity_poly.entity_id
_entity_poly.type
_entity_poly.pdbx_seq_one_letter_code
_entity_poly.pdbx_strand_id
1 'polypeptide(L)'
;EAISVIQPRVVCLEHNHSYPPPQEWIMPYDPNFRWDCNSSAYGASLVALEKLARRKGMVLVGCGLYSANGFYVREDLVNDAFSPPFTPERFFNPLDYQKIVSFPPRAAGDAKPSNSHPFKIIGGFVKIKTKQLLKQILGKSN
;
A
#
# COMPACT_ATOMS: atom_id res chain seq x y z
N GLU A 1 -7.88 -12.61 -12.53
CA GLU A 1 -8.85 -11.70 -13.18
C GLU A 1 -8.63 -10.28 -12.71
N ALA A 2 -9.03 -9.27 -13.48
CA ALA A 2 -8.88 -7.85 -13.13
C ALA A 2 -10.25 -7.20 -12.88
N ILE A 3 -10.34 -6.35 -11.86
CA ILE A 3 -11.55 -5.55 -11.59
C ILE A 3 -11.59 -4.39 -12.59
N SER A 4 -12.64 -4.33 -13.42
CA SER A 4 -12.81 -3.32 -14.48
C SER A 4 -13.91 -2.29 -14.20
N VAL A 5 -14.76 -2.53 -13.20
CA VAL A 5 -15.93 -1.68 -12.89
C VAL A 5 -15.57 -0.41 -12.10
N ILE A 6 -14.32 -0.26 -11.67
CA ILE A 6 -13.81 0.91 -10.97
C ILE A 6 -12.46 1.34 -11.56
N GLN A 7 -12.16 2.64 -11.44
CA GLN A 7 -10.84 3.19 -11.70
C GLN A 7 -10.27 3.72 -10.38
N PRO A 8 -9.44 2.95 -9.67
CA PRO A 8 -8.95 3.36 -8.36
C PRO A 8 -8.08 4.61 -8.49
N ARG A 9 -8.33 5.58 -7.61
CA ARG A 9 -7.50 6.79 -7.47
C ARG A 9 -6.24 6.51 -6.67
N VAL A 10 -6.34 5.59 -5.71
CA VAL A 10 -5.27 5.16 -4.82
C VAL A 10 -5.35 3.65 -4.64
N VAL A 11 -4.19 2.99 -4.64
CA VAL A 11 -4.05 1.58 -4.26
C VAL A 11 -2.97 1.49 -3.18
N CYS A 12 -3.22 0.66 -2.18
CA CYS A 12 -2.24 0.31 -1.16
C CYS A 12 -1.83 -1.15 -1.39
N LEU A 13 -0.54 -1.40 -1.58
CA LEU A 13 -0.02 -2.74 -1.75
C LEU A 13 1.00 -3.02 -0.65
N GLU A 14 0.96 -4.24 -0.13
CA GLU A 14 1.97 -4.71 0.80
C GLU A 14 3.16 -5.28 0.03
N HIS A 15 4.37 -4.81 0.32
CA HIS A 15 5.62 -5.32 -0.24
C HIS A 15 6.42 -6.09 0.81
N ASN A 16 7.22 -7.02 0.32
CA ASN A 16 8.17 -7.74 1.15
C ASN A 16 9.40 -6.88 1.42
N HIS A 17 9.57 -6.48 2.68
CA HIS A 17 10.65 -5.63 3.14
C HIS A 17 12.01 -6.33 3.21
N SER A 18 12.07 -7.67 3.09
CA SER A 18 13.32 -8.44 3.04
C SER A 18 14.12 -8.22 1.75
N TYR A 19 13.51 -7.59 0.74
CA TYR A 19 14.12 -7.29 -0.56
C TYR A 19 14.17 -5.76 -0.76
N PRO A 20 15.16 -5.07 -0.17
CA PRO A 20 15.26 -3.60 -0.25
C PRO A 20 15.63 -3.14 -1.67
N PRO A 21 15.21 -1.94 -2.11
CA PRO A 21 15.67 -1.37 -3.37
C PRO A 21 17.21 -1.33 -3.45
N PRO A 22 17.81 -1.61 -4.62
CA PRO A 22 17.19 -1.79 -5.93
C PRO A 22 16.72 -3.23 -6.22
N GLN A 23 16.63 -4.11 -5.22
CA GLN A 23 16.33 -5.52 -5.42
C GLN A 23 14.90 -5.75 -5.92
N GLU A 24 14.79 -6.46 -7.04
CA GLU A 24 13.53 -6.93 -7.58
C GLU A 24 13.27 -8.38 -7.15
N TRP A 25 12.12 -8.62 -6.53
CA TRP A 25 11.66 -9.95 -6.18
C TRP A 25 10.18 -10.09 -6.54
N ILE A 26 9.84 -11.18 -7.22
CA ILE A 26 8.47 -11.59 -7.51
C ILE A 26 8.39 -13.07 -7.18
N MET A 27 7.60 -13.42 -6.19
CA MET A 27 7.36 -14.81 -5.87
C MET A 27 6.65 -15.52 -7.04
N PRO A 28 7.14 -16.69 -7.49
CA PRO A 28 6.42 -17.53 -8.42
C PRO A 28 5.06 -17.93 -7.85
N TYR A 29 4.02 -17.91 -8.68
CA TYR A 29 2.69 -18.31 -8.24
C TYR A 29 2.63 -19.83 -8.01
N ASP A 30 2.28 -20.22 -6.79
CA ASP A 30 1.98 -21.60 -6.42
C ASP A 30 0.67 -21.61 -5.58
N PRO A 31 -0.41 -22.23 -6.06
CA PRO A 31 -1.69 -22.28 -5.33
C PRO A 31 -1.62 -23.10 -4.02
N ASN A 32 -0.65 -24.02 -3.92
CA ASN A 32 -0.43 -24.85 -2.74
C ASN A 32 0.50 -24.19 -1.72
N PHE A 33 1.15 -23.08 -2.07
CA PHE A 33 2.08 -22.42 -1.18
C PHE A 33 1.42 -21.99 0.13
N ARG A 34 2.10 -22.29 1.23
CA ARG A 34 1.78 -21.80 2.57
C ARG A 34 3.08 -21.28 3.18
N TRP A 35 3.06 -20.03 3.63
CA TRP A 35 4.22 -19.45 4.29
C TRP A 35 4.43 -20.15 5.64
N ASP A 36 5.65 -20.61 5.88
CA ASP A 36 6.06 -21.40 7.05
C ASP A 36 6.78 -20.56 8.12
N CYS A 37 6.80 -19.24 7.96
CA CYS A 37 7.54 -18.30 8.80
C CYS A 37 9.07 -18.50 8.83
N ASN A 38 9.63 -19.40 8.02
CA ASN A 38 11.05 -19.75 8.03
C ASN A 38 11.81 -19.18 6.82
N SER A 39 11.09 -18.64 5.84
CA SER A 39 11.66 -18.07 4.62
C SER A 39 11.22 -16.64 4.39
N SER A 40 12.13 -15.81 3.86
CA SER A 40 11.81 -14.48 3.33
C SER A 40 11.28 -14.52 1.89
N ALA A 41 11.23 -15.69 1.25
CA ALA A 41 10.79 -15.86 -0.14
C ALA A 41 9.26 -15.88 -0.26
N TYR A 42 8.64 -14.72 -0.09
CA TYR A 42 7.20 -14.52 -0.26
C TYR A 42 6.89 -13.19 -0.95
N GLY A 43 5.67 -13.05 -1.47
CA GLY A 43 5.16 -11.78 -1.99
C GLY A 43 6.00 -11.16 -3.12
N ALA A 44 6.15 -9.85 -3.11
CA ALA A 44 6.93 -9.11 -4.10
C ALA A 44 7.66 -7.93 -3.45
N SER A 45 8.82 -7.53 -3.98
CA SER A 45 9.56 -6.36 -3.49
C SER A 45 8.88 -5.04 -3.88
N LEU A 46 9.25 -3.95 -3.19
CA LEU A 46 8.74 -2.61 -3.51
C LEU A 46 9.03 -2.22 -4.96
N VAL A 47 10.22 -2.59 -5.47
CA VAL A 47 10.63 -2.35 -6.86
C VAL A 47 9.71 -3.07 -7.85
N ALA A 48 9.40 -4.34 -7.60
CA ALA A 48 8.50 -5.11 -8.46
C ALA A 48 7.08 -4.50 -8.51
N LEU A 49 6.56 -4.09 -7.35
CA LEU A 49 5.25 -3.48 -7.24
C LEU A 49 5.19 -2.08 -7.86
N GLU A 50 6.24 -1.28 -7.73
CA GLU A 50 6.35 0.03 -8.41
C GLU A 50 6.32 -0.14 -9.93
N LYS A 51 7.11 -1.08 -10.48
CA LYS A 51 7.08 -1.38 -11.91
C LYS A 51 5.69 -1.82 -12.38
N LEU A 52 4.99 -2.65 -11.61
CA LEU A 52 3.63 -3.07 -11.92
C LEU A 52 2.66 -1.88 -11.89
N ALA A 53 2.74 -1.05 -10.85
CA ALA A 53 1.91 0.13 -10.69
C ALA A 53 2.08 1.11 -11.85
N ARG A 54 3.32 1.36 -12.29
CA ARG A 54 3.63 2.20 -13.46
C ARG A 54 2.94 1.71 -14.72
N ARG A 55 3.02 0.41 -15.00
CA ARG A 55 2.30 -0.22 -16.14
C ARG A 55 0.77 -0.11 -16.03
N LYS A 56 0.25 0.21 -14.86
CA LYS A 56 -1.18 0.42 -14.59
C LYS A 56 -1.56 1.90 -14.46
N GLY A 57 -0.67 2.83 -14.82
CA GLY A 57 -0.95 4.27 -14.75
C GLY A 57 -0.97 4.81 -13.32
N MET A 58 -0.18 4.20 -12.43
CA MET A 58 -0.08 4.58 -11.03
C MET A 58 1.37 4.82 -10.62
N VAL A 59 1.55 5.71 -9.65
CA VAL A 59 2.84 6.23 -9.20
C VAL A 59 2.98 5.97 -7.71
N LEU A 60 4.11 5.42 -7.28
CA LEU A 60 4.45 5.32 -5.86
C LEU A 60 4.68 6.73 -5.29
N VAL A 61 3.90 7.11 -4.28
CA VAL A 61 3.99 8.44 -3.64
C VAL A 61 4.43 8.40 -2.18
N GLY A 62 4.55 7.21 -1.59
CA GLY A 62 5.01 7.05 -0.23
C GLY A 62 4.91 5.63 0.27
N CYS A 63 5.62 5.35 1.35
CA CYS A 63 5.45 4.14 2.15
C CYS A 63 5.09 4.52 3.59
N GLY A 64 4.45 3.61 4.30
CA GLY A 64 4.26 3.77 5.75
C GLY A 64 5.59 3.83 6.49
N LEU A 65 5.58 4.36 7.72
CA LEU A 65 6.76 4.41 8.61
C LEU A 65 7.43 3.02 8.73
N TYR A 66 6.60 1.98 8.71
CA TYR A 66 7.01 0.58 8.84
C TYR A 66 7.16 -0.15 7.50
N SER A 67 7.28 0.59 6.38
CA SER A 67 7.64 0.15 5.03
C SER A 67 7.18 -1.26 4.64
N ALA A 68 5.99 -1.67 5.07
CA ALA A 68 5.33 -2.87 4.58
C ALA A 68 4.33 -2.47 3.50
N ASN A 69 3.79 -1.25 3.55
CA ASN A 69 2.77 -0.77 2.63
C ASN A 69 3.29 0.40 1.78
N GLY A 70 3.23 0.21 0.46
CA GLY A 70 3.37 1.27 -0.53
C GLY A 70 2.02 1.87 -0.90
N PHE A 71 1.97 3.19 -1.08
CA PHE A 71 0.81 3.93 -1.55
C PHE A 71 1.03 4.41 -2.97
N TYR A 72 0.15 3.99 -3.86
CA TYR A 72 0.21 4.28 -5.28
C TYR A 72 -0.97 5.15 -5.67
N VAL A 73 -0.70 6.28 -6.31
CA VAL A 73 -1.71 7.25 -6.76
C VAL A 73 -1.78 7.23 -8.28
N ARG A 74 -2.98 7.32 -8.84
CA ARG A 74 -3.16 7.39 -10.28
C ARG A 74 -2.45 8.63 -10.85
N GLU A 75 -1.73 8.46 -11.95
CA GLU A 75 -0.76 9.45 -12.45
C GLU A 75 -1.37 10.83 -12.74
N ASP A 76 -2.61 10.88 -13.24
CA ASP A 76 -3.40 12.10 -13.51
C ASP A 76 -3.80 12.88 -12.24
N LEU A 77 -3.58 12.31 -11.05
CA LEU A 77 -3.95 12.91 -9.76
C LEU A 77 -2.75 13.32 -8.91
N VAL A 78 -1.52 13.05 -9.37
CA VAL A 78 -0.31 13.31 -8.61
C VAL A 78 -0.05 14.81 -8.49
N ASN A 79 0.03 15.52 -9.62
CA ASN A 79 0.13 16.98 -9.72
C ASN A 79 1.20 17.53 -8.76
N ASP A 80 0.99 18.74 -8.23
CA ASP A 80 1.85 19.35 -7.20
C ASP A 80 1.54 18.83 -5.78
N ALA A 81 0.65 17.85 -5.63
CA ALA A 81 0.28 17.29 -4.33
C ALA A 81 1.37 16.36 -3.76
N PHE A 82 2.26 15.84 -4.62
CA PHE A 82 3.37 15.00 -4.21
C PHE A 82 4.68 15.46 -4.85
N SER A 83 5.74 15.48 -4.06
CA SER A 83 7.07 15.85 -4.53
C SER A 83 7.74 14.65 -5.20
N PRO A 84 8.45 14.80 -6.34
CA PRO A 84 9.35 13.79 -6.91
C PRO A 84 10.74 13.79 -6.23
N PRO A 85 11.61 12.77 -6.43
CA PRO A 85 11.46 11.61 -7.32
C PRO A 85 10.53 10.55 -6.74
N PHE A 86 9.76 9.89 -7.61
CA PHE A 86 8.82 8.84 -7.25
C PHE A 86 9.45 7.46 -7.40
N THR A 87 10.46 7.18 -6.58
CA THR A 87 11.28 5.96 -6.68
C THR A 87 11.19 5.11 -5.41
N PRO A 88 11.32 3.78 -5.54
CA PRO A 88 11.41 2.88 -4.39
C PRO A 88 12.51 3.30 -3.39
N GLU A 89 13.69 3.71 -3.87
CA GLU A 89 14.84 4.09 -3.04
C GLU A 89 14.53 5.27 -2.12
N ARG A 90 13.70 6.21 -2.57
CA ARG A 90 13.31 7.37 -1.76
C ARG A 90 12.35 7.00 -0.64
N PHE A 91 11.39 6.13 -0.94
CA PHE A 91 10.28 5.86 -0.04
C PHE A 91 10.48 4.63 0.84
N PHE A 92 11.39 3.74 0.46
CA PHE A 92 11.71 2.58 1.29
C PHE A 92 12.35 3.01 2.59
N ASN A 93 11.78 2.57 3.71
CA ASN A 93 12.37 2.72 5.03
C ASN A 93 12.66 1.33 5.60
N PRO A 94 13.90 1.00 6.02
CA PRO A 94 14.13 -0.25 6.73
C PRO A 94 13.33 -0.28 8.04
N LEU A 95 13.02 -1.49 8.52
CA LEU A 95 12.36 -1.66 9.80
C LEU A 95 13.26 -1.14 10.92
N ASP A 96 12.89 -0.01 11.51
CA ASP A 96 13.60 0.61 12.64
C ASP A 96 12.75 0.47 13.90
N TYR A 97 12.94 -0.64 14.61
CA TYR A 97 12.14 -0.99 15.79
C TYR A 97 12.13 0.13 16.85
N GLN A 98 13.26 0.83 17.03
CA GLN A 98 13.36 1.91 18.01
C GLN A 98 12.46 3.09 17.63
N LYS A 99 12.44 3.48 16.36
CA LYS A 99 11.50 4.51 15.87
C LYS A 99 10.04 4.12 16.03
N ILE A 100 9.72 2.82 15.93
CA ILE A 100 8.35 2.32 16.14
C ILE A 100 7.94 2.53 17.60
N VAL A 101 8.73 1.99 18.53
CA VAL A 101 8.36 1.96 19.95
C VAL A 101 8.46 3.34 20.59
N SER A 102 9.31 4.21 20.07
CA SER A 102 9.45 5.61 20.51
C SER A 102 8.52 6.56 19.77
N PHE A 103 7.70 6.09 18.81
CA PHE A 103 6.79 6.96 18.09
C PHE A 103 5.81 7.60 19.08
N PRO A 104 5.71 8.94 19.13
CA PRO A 104 4.92 9.60 20.14
C PRO A 104 3.47 9.14 20.04
N PRO A 105 2.82 8.76 21.16
CA PRO A 105 1.39 8.51 21.16
C PRO A 105 0.70 9.78 20.68
N ARG A 106 -0.38 9.65 19.91
CA ARG A 106 -1.18 10.83 19.56
C ARG A 106 -1.56 11.55 20.85
N ALA A 107 -1.19 12.82 20.99
CA ALA A 107 -1.64 13.60 22.12
C ALA A 107 -3.17 13.64 22.09
N ALA A 108 -3.80 13.40 23.24
CA ALA A 108 -5.23 13.54 23.40
C ALA A 108 -5.61 15.04 23.22
N GLY A 109 -5.84 15.47 21.98
CA GLY A 109 -6.19 16.86 21.66
C GLY A 109 -5.84 17.35 20.25
N ASP A 110 -4.90 16.71 19.55
CA ASP A 110 -4.33 17.26 18.30
C ASP A 110 -5.15 16.99 17.04
N ALA A 111 -6.34 16.40 17.17
CA ALA A 111 -7.27 16.26 16.05
C ALA A 111 -8.01 17.59 15.77
N LYS A 112 -7.28 18.67 15.44
CA LYS A 112 -7.88 19.76 14.67
C LYS A 112 -7.78 19.39 13.20
N PRO A 113 -8.89 19.09 12.49
CA PRO A 113 -8.83 18.88 11.06
C PRO A 113 -8.35 20.19 10.41
N SER A 114 -7.19 20.15 9.76
CA SER A 114 -6.74 21.27 8.95
C SER A 114 -7.69 21.41 7.75
N ASN A 115 -8.41 22.52 7.68
CA ASN A 115 -9.32 22.83 6.56
C ASN A 115 -8.57 23.27 5.28
N SER A 116 -7.24 23.13 5.22
CA SER A 116 -6.41 23.62 4.11
C SER A 116 -6.06 22.56 3.07
N HIS A 117 -6.54 21.32 3.22
CA HIS A 117 -6.35 20.26 2.22
C HIS A 117 -7.71 19.91 1.60
N PRO A 118 -7.85 19.89 0.26
CA PRO A 118 -9.12 19.58 -0.41
C PRO A 118 -9.55 18.12 -0.21
N PHE A 119 -8.70 17.31 0.43
CA PHE A 119 -9.00 15.94 0.83
C PHE A 119 -9.03 15.83 2.34
N LYS A 120 -10.24 15.80 2.88
CA LYS A 120 -10.50 15.30 4.23
C LYS A 120 -10.12 13.82 4.21
N ILE A 121 -8.99 13.44 4.83
CA ILE A 121 -8.75 12.03 5.16
C ILE A 121 -9.78 11.69 6.22
N ILE A 122 -10.94 11.21 5.78
CA ILE A 122 -11.90 10.57 6.66
C ILE A 122 -11.20 9.28 7.08
N GLY A 123 -10.64 9.29 8.29
CA GLY A 123 -10.16 8.10 8.99
C GLY A 123 -11.34 7.17 9.28
N GLY A 124 -11.93 6.63 8.22
CA GLY A 124 -12.83 5.50 8.24
C GLY A 124 -12.10 4.40 7.50
N PHE A 125 -11.41 3.52 8.24
CA PHE A 125 -11.34 2.16 7.76
C PHE A 125 -12.79 1.70 7.65
N VAL A 126 -13.33 1.66 6.43
CA VAL A 126 -14.45 0.76 6.19
C VAL A 126 -13.84 -0.63 6.32
N LYS A 127 -13.89 -1.16 7.54
CA LYS A 127 -13.63 -2.57 7.81
C LYS A 127 -14.81 -3.31 7.19
N ILE A 128 -14.78 -3.47 5.87
CA ILE A 128 -15.72 -4.37 5.20
C ILE A 128 -15.36 -5.73 5.76
N LYS A 129 -16.15 -6.24 6.70
CA LYS A 129 -16.06 -7.62 7.15
C LYS A 129 -16.09 -8.45 5.89
N THR A 130 -15.00 -9.13 5.56
CA THR A 130 -14.78 -9.84 4.29
C THR A 130 -15.94 -10.79 3.96
N LYS A 131 -16.65 -11.30 4.99
CA LYS A 131 -17.88 -12.10 4.87
C LYS A 131 -19.08 -11.37 4.24
N GLN A 132 -19.21 -10.05 4.40
CA GLN A 132 -20.35 -9.26 3.91
C GLN A 132 -20.15 -8.84 2.44
N LEU A 133 -18.91 -8.61 2.01
CA LEU A 133 -18.56 -8.41 0.60
C LEU A 133 -18.70 -9.70 -0.20
N LEU A 134 -18.25 -10.83 0.36
CA LEU A 134 -18.44 -12.15 -0.25
C LEU A 134 -19.93 -12.51 -0.42
N LYS A 135 -20.81 -12.14 0.52
CA LYS A 135 -22.26 -12.36 0.40
C LYS A 135 -22.93 -11.49 -0.67
N GLN A 136 -22.41 -10.28 -0.92
CA GLN A 136 -22.90 -9.41 -2.00
C GLN A 136 -22.39 -9.81 -3.39
N ILE A 137 -21.18 -10.38 -3.47
CA ILE A 137 -20.59 -10.87 -4.72
C ILE A 137 -21.16 -12.25 -5.09
N LEU A 138 -21.38 -13.15 -4.12
CA LEU A 138 -21.89 -14.51 -4.35
C LEU A 138 -23.42 -14.61 -4.29
N GLY A 139 -24.12 -13.61 -3.75
CA GLY A 139 -25.59 -13.58 -3.64
C GLY A 139 -26.33 -13.07 -4.87
N LYS A 140 -25.62 -12.79 -5.98
CA LYS A 140 -26.19 -12.42 -7.28
C LYS A 140 -25.88 -13.45 -8.37
N SER A 141 -25.82 -14.72 -7.98
CA SER A 141 -25.95 -15.85 -8.89
C SER A 141 -27.38 -16.38 -8.76
N ASN A 142 -28.30 -15.80 -9.52
CA ASN A 142 -29.48 -16.51 -10.02
C ASN A 142 -29.15 -16.93 -11.45
#